data_AF-A0A009YP50-F1
#
_entry.id   AF-A0A009YP50-F1
#
_cell.length_a   1.000
_cell.length_b   1.000
_cell.length_c   1.000
_cell.angle_alpha   90.00
_cell.angle_beta   90.00
_cell.angle_gamma   90.00
#
_symmetry.space_group_name_H-M   'P 1'
#
loop_
_entity.id
_entity.type
_entity.pdbx_description
1 polymer ?
#
loop_
_entity_poly.entity_id
_entity_poly.type
_entity_poly.pdbx_seq_one_letter_code
_entity_poly.pdbx_strand_id
1 'polypeptide(L)'
;MLKKCMAVGLLVSVLTSSGCAVVMASNQPSKKNLSVLNTGISRNHVIAEFGAPVASEYKDGQRVEIYTFQQGYSKANKTSRVIWHGLADVASIGLWEVIGTPAESYFDGKKLSYQVIFDQNDNVASHQLLSMVAQSQTQVNDVAQ
;
A
#
# COMPACT_ATOMS: atom_id res chain seq x y z
N MET A 1 -30.63 26.45 -28.93
CA MET A 1 -30.71 25.04 -28.46
C MET A 1 -29.35 24.37 -28.44
N LEU A 2 -28.50 24.56 -29.46
CA LEU A 2 -27.12 24.04 -29.54
C LEU A 2 -26.23 24.35 -28.31
N LYS A 3 -26.27 25.58 -27.77
CA LYS A 3 -25.51 25.95 -26.55
C LYS A 3 -25.96 25.20 -25.28
N LYS A 4 -27.25 24.85 -25.19
CA LYS A 4 -27.80 24.08 -24.06
C LYS A 4 -27.39 22.61 -24.16
N CYS A 5 -27.40 22.04 -25.36
CA CYS A 5 -26.93 20.68 -25.62
C CYS A 5 -25.42 20.54 -25.35
N MET A 6 -24.62 21.56 -25.71
CA MET A 6 -23.18 21.56 -25.45
C MET A 6 -22.85 21.66 -23.94
N ALA A 7 -23.59 22.48 -23.19
CA ALA A 7 -23.45 22.58 -21.74
C ALA A 7 -23.85 21.28 -21.02
N VAL A 8 -24.93 20.62 -21.48
CA VAL A 8 -25.35 19.31 -20.94
C VAL A 8 -24.32 18.23 -21.27
N GLY A 9 -23.77 18.21 -22.49
CA GLY A 9 -22.70 17.28 -22.88
C GLY A 9 -21.43 17.44 -22.05
N LEU A 10 -21.02 18.67 -21.77
CA LEU A 10 -19.87 18.97 -20.90
C LEU A 10 -20.12 18.52 -19.45
N LEU A 11 -21.31 18.79 -18.90
CA LEU A 11 -21.66 18.39 -17.54
C LEU A 11 -21.71 16.86 -17.38
N VAL A 12 -22.23 16.14 -18.37
CA VAL A 12 -22.26 14.67 -18.37
C VAL A 12 -20.84 14.09 -18.47
N SER A 13 -19.97 14.67 -19.29
CA SER A 13 -18.58 14.24 -19.41
C SER A 13 -17.80 14.37 -18.10
N VAL A 14 -18.01 15.46 -17.35
CA VAL A 14 -17.35 15.70 -16.05
C VAL A 14 -17.81 14.70 -14.99
N LEU A 15 -19.10 14.36 -14.98
CA LEU A 15 -19.67 13.36 -14.06
C LEU A 15 -19.25 11.92 -14.38
N THR A 16 -18.79 11.64 -15.60
CA THR A 16 -18.24 10.32 -15.95
C THR A 16 -16.74 10.17 -15.63
N SER A 17 -16.03 11.27 -15.35
CA SER A 17 -14.62 11.25 -14.94
C SER A 17 -14.39 11.33 -13.43
N SER A 18 -15.43 11.64 -12.66
CA SER A 18 -15.41 11.66 -11.18
C SER A 18 -15.30 10.25 -10.59
N GLY A 19 -14.35 10.04 -9.67
CA GLY A 19 -14.25 8.82 -8.86
C GLY A 19 -12.97 7.98 -9.02
N CYS A 20 -12.02 8.37 -9.88
CA CYS A 20 -10.74 7.66 -10.01
C CYS A 20 -9.97 7.64 -8.69
N ALA A 21 -9.85 8.80 -8.02
CA ALA A 21 -9.19 8.90 -6.72
C ALA A 21 -9.90 8.07 -5.63
N VAL A 22 -11.25 8.00 -5.66
CA VAL A 22 -12.05 7.20 -4.73
C VAL A 22 -11.77 5.70 -4.88
N VAL A 23 -11.76 5.21 -6.13
CA VAL A 23 -11.46 3.80 -6.44
C VAL A 23 -10.03 3.45 -6.04
N MET A 24 -9.05 4.32 -6.34
CA MET A 24 -7.66 4.08 -5.97
C MET A 24 -7.48 4.07 -4.45
N ALA A 25 -8.08 5.02 -3.72
CA ALA A 25 -8.04 5.05 -2.26
C ALA A 25 -8.66 3.80 -1.62
N SER A 26 -9.71 3.23 -2.23
CA SER A 26 -10.33 1.98 -1.77
C SER A 26 -9.40 0.77 -2.00
N ASN A 27 -8.77 0.70 -3.17
CA ASN A 27 -7.95 -0.44 -3.60
C ASN A 27 -6.54 -0.49 -2.99
N GLN A 28 -6.16 0.50 -2.18
CA GLN A 28 -4.83 0.53 -1.57
C GLN A 28 -4.56 -0.71 -0.71
N PRO A 29 -3.30 -1.07 -0.45
CA PRO A 29 -2.96 -2.19 0.43
C PRO A 29 -3.56 -2.02 1.84
N SER A 30 -4.02 -3.11 2.44
CA SER A 30 -4.49 -3.11 3.84
C SER A 30 -3.32 -3.20 4.81
N LYS A 31 -3.48 -2.61 5.99
CA LYS A 31 -2.54 -2.77 7.10
C LYS A 31 -2.41 -4.24 7.49
N LYS A 32 -1.19 -4.76 7.46
CA LYS A 32 -0.83 -6.13 7.84
C LYS A 32 -0.74 -6.29 9.35
N ASN A 33 -1.07 -7.47 9.85
CA ASN A 33 -1.01 -7.80 11.26
C ASN A 33 0.43 -8.12 11.70
N LEU A 34 1.06 -7.20 12.43
CA LEU A 34 2.42 -7.39 12.94
C LEU A 34 2.49 -8.33 14.16
N SER A 35 1.37 -8.70 14.78
CA SER A 35 1.37 -9.58 15.95
C SER A 35 1.85 -11.00 15.64
N VAL A 36 1.86 -11.39 14.35
CA VAL A 36 2.41 -12.69 13.92
C VAL A 36 3.93 -12.77 14.11
N LEU A 37 4.60 -11.64 14.34
CA LEU A 37 6.03 -11.56 14.66
C LEU A 37 6.33 -11.74 16.15
N ASN A 38 5.30 -11.90 16.99
CA ASN A 38 5.50 -12.14 18.41
C ASN A 38 6.14 -13.51 18.65
N THR A 39 6.98 -13.60 19.67
CA THR A 39 7.66 -14.83 20.05
C THR A 39 6.66 -15.98 20.28
N GLY A 40 6.99 -17.17 19.81
CA GLY A 40 6.17 -18.39 19.95
C GLY A 40 5.11 -18.59 18.86
N ILE A 41 4.93 -17.64 17.94
CA ILE A 41 4.05 -17.83 16.78
C ILE A 41 4.72 -18.73 15.74
N SER A 42 3.99 -19.70 15.20
CA SER A 42 4.52 -20.60 14.15
C SER A 42 4.84 -19.85 12.86
N ARG A 43 5.88 -20.29 12.15
CA ARG A 43 6.27 -19.81 10.82
C ARG A 43 5.13 -19.79 9.80
N ASN A 44 4.24 -20.78 9.84
CA ASN A 44 3.10 -20.85 8.91
C ASN A 44 2.15 -19.65 9.05
N HIS A 45 1.96 -19.12 10.26
CA HIS A 45 1.15 -17.93 10.48
C HIS A 45 1.85 -16.66 9.95
N VAL A 46 3.17 -16.58 10.07
CA VAL A 46 3.98 -15.49 9.50
C VAL A 46 3.85 -15.48 7.97
N ILE A 47 3.97 -16.65 7.34
CA ILE A 47 3.83 -16.80 5.88
C ILE A 47 2.41 -16.52 5.41
N ALA A 48 1.40 -16.95 6.17
CA ALA A 48 0.00 -16.67 5.83
C ALA A 48 -0.29 -15.16 5.80
N GLU A 49 0.33 -14.38 6.70
CA GLU A 49 0.11 -12.94 6.77
C GLU A 49 0.97 -12.15 5.75
N PHE A 50 2.27 -12.47 5.66
CA PHE A 50 3.24 -11.69 4.88
C PHE A 50 3.57 -12.28 3.50
N GLY A 51 3.24 -13.54 3.24
CA GLY A 51 3.63 -14.27 2.04
C GLY A 51 4.98 -14.98 2.20
N ALA A 52 5.55 -15.43 1.08
CA ALA A 52 6.85 -16.10 1.08
C ALA A 52 7.99 -15.13 1.46
N PRO A 53 9.01 -15.59 2.21
CA PRO A 53 10.16 -14.76 2.53
C PRO A 53 10.97 -14.43 1.27
N VAL A 54 11.57 -13.24 1.25
CA VAL A 54 12.46 -12.76 0.18
C VAL A 54 13.80 -13.48 0.22
N ALA A 55 14.27 -13.78 1.44
CA ALA A 55 15.46 -14.57 1.69
C ALA A 55 15.23 -15.49 2.87
N SER A 56 15.76 -16.71 2.80
CA SER A 56 15.74 -17.69 3.87
C SER A 56 17.11 -18.32 3.98
N GLU A 57 17.72 -18.22 5.15
CA GLU A 57 19.04 -18.76 5.45
C GLU A 57 18.99 -19.58 6.74
N TYR A 58 19.88 -20.56 6.88
CA TYR A 58 20.11 -21.26 8.12
C TYR A 58 21.47 -20.83 8.68
N LYS A 59 21.48 -20.25 9.88
CA LYS A 59 22.68 -19.77 10.59
C LYS A 59 22.64 -20.27 12.01
N ASP A 60 23.74 -20.88 12.47
CA ASP A 60 23.90 -21.36 13.86
C ASP A 60 22.77 -22.27 14.36
N GLY A 61 22.24 -23.12 13.48
CA GLY A 61 21.12 -24.03 13.79
C GLY A 61 19.75 -23.35 13.92
N GLN A 62 19.66 -22.06 13.61
CA GLN A 62 18.44 -21.27 13.57
C GLN A 62 18.12 -20.87 12.13
N ARG A 63 16.83 -20.75 11.83
CA ARG A 63 16.36 -20.29 10.52
C ARG A 63 16.17 -18.78 10.58
N VAL A 64 16.83 -18.05 9.69
CA VAL A 64 16.76 -16.59 9.59
C VAL A 64 16.11 -16.24 8.25
N GLU A 65 14.97 -15.55 8.29
CA GLU A 65 14.23 -15.18 7.09
C GLU A 65 13.98 -13.68 7.04
N ILE A 66 13.94 -13.13 5.83
CA ILE A 66 13.63 -11.72 5.58
C ILE A 66 12.27 -11.64 4.90
N TYR A 67 11.35 -10.94 5.52
CA TYR A 67 10.02 -10.66 5.01
C TYR A 67 9.92 -9.20 4.63
N THR A 68 9.58 -8.93 3.37
CA THR A 68 9.33 -7.58 2.88
C THR A 68 7.90 -7.48 2.37
N PHE A 69 7.14 -6.54 2.91
CA PHE A 69 5.75 -6.34 2.52
C PHE A 69 5.37 -4.86 2.56
N GLN A 70 4.31 -4.53 1.83
CA GLN A 70 3.72 -3.19 1.85
C GLN A 70 2.84 -3.06 3.08
N GLN A 71 3.25 -2.23 4.04
CA GLN A 71 2.43 -1.88 5.19
C GLN A 71 1.39 -0.86 4.75
N GLY A 72 0.20 -1.38 4.47
CA GLY A 72 -0.94 -0.61 3.99
C GLY A 72 -1.68 0.18 5.06
N TYR A 73 -2.83 0.72 4.68
CA TYR A 73 -3.66 1.55 5.54
C TYR A 73 -4.69 0.73 6.32
N SER A 74 -5.04 1.21 7.52
CA SER A 74 -6.15 0.66 8.28
C SER A 74 -7.47 0.85 7.52
N LYS A 75 -8.48 0.03 7.81
CA LYS A 75 -9.81 0.19 7.22
C LYS A 75 -10.37 1.60 7.45
N ALA A 76 -10.22 2.14 8.67
CA ALA A 76 -10.66 3.48 9.01
C ALA A 76 -9.96 4.56 8.18
N ASN A 77 -8.65 4.46 7.98
CA ASN A 77 -7.90 5.41 7.16
C ASN A 77 -8.33 5.36 5.69
N LYS A 78 -8.57 4.16 5.15
CA LYS A 78 -9.08 3.99 3.78
C LYS A 78 -10.46 4.61 3.63
N THR A 79 -11.39 4.28 4.52
CA THR A 79 -12.76 4.81 4.49
C THR A 79 -12.77 6.34 4.60
N SER A 80 -11.97 6.92 5.50
CA SER A 80 -11.83 8.38 5.62
C SER A 80 -11.39 9.03 4.29
N ARG A 81 -10.39 8.44 3.62
CA ARG A 81 -9.89 8.98 2.34
C ARG A 81 -10.94 8.85 1.24
N VAL A 82 -11.57 7.70 1.11
CA VAL A 82 -12.68 7.47 0.15
C VAL A 82 -13.77 8.54 0.32
N ILE A 83 -14.19 8.83 1.56
CA ILE A 83 -15.20 9.87 1.85
C ILE A 83 -14.67 11.26 1.48
N TRP A 84 -13.42 11.57 1.83
CA TRP A 84 -12.82 12.87 1.52
C TRP A 84 -12.70 13.11 0.01
N HIS A 85 -12.22 12.13 -0.76
CA HIS A 85 -12.15 12.23 -2.21
C HIS A 85 -13.54 12.43 -2.82
N GLY A 86 -14.53 11.65 -2.40
CA GLY A 86 -15.90 11.82 -2.90
C GLY A 86 -16.49 13.20 -2.60
N LEU A 87 -16.27 13.74 -1.40
CA LEU A 87 -16.75 15.07 -1.02
C LEU A 87 -16.03 16.17 -1.80
N ALA A 88 -14.70 16.09 -1.91
CA ALA A 88 -13.89 17.08 -2.63
C ALA A 88 -14.24 17.09 -4.13
N ASP A 89 -14.52 15.93 -4.70
CA ASP A 89 -14.91 15.79 -6.09
C ASP A 89 -16.28 16.41 -6.39
N VAL A 90 -17.29 16.17 -5.54
CA VAL A 90 -18.59 16.85 -5.64
C VAL A 90 -18.46 18.37 -5.41
N ALA A 91 -17.71 18.79 -4.39
CA ALA A 91 -17.54 20.20 -4.05
C ALA A 91 -16.80 20.99 -5.14
N SER A 92 -15.90 20.33 -5.86
CA SER A 92 -15.15 20.92 -6.98
C SER A 92 -15.80 20.70 -8.35
N ILE A 93 -16.95 20.02 -8.42
CA ILE A 93 -17.62 19.65 -9.68
C ILE A 93 -16.65 18.86 -10.58
N GLY A 94 -16.00 17.82 -10.04
CA GLY A 94 -15.11 16.94 -10.81
C GLY A 94 -13.67 17.43 -10.96
N LEU A 95 -13.34 18.65 -10.51
CA LEU A 95 -12.00 19.23 -10.71
C LEU A 95 -10.93 18.59 -9.81
N TRP A 96 -11.34 18.03 -8.66
CA TRP A 96 -10.46 17.39 -7.69
C TRP A 96 -9.66 16.24 -8.31
N GLU A 97 -10.22 15.52 -9.28
CA GLU A 97 -9.53 14.40 -9.93
C GLU A 97 -8.20 14.80 -10.58
N VAL A 98 -8.03 16.05 -11.04
CA VAL A 98 -6.77 16.54 -11.63
C VAL A 98 -5.61 16.53 -10.63
N ILE A 99 -5.91 16.68 -9.33
CA ILE A 99 -4.91 16.77 -8.26
C ILE A 99 -4.93 15.49 -7.40
N GLY A 100 -6.11 15.01 -7.02
CA GLY A 100 -6.32 13.86 -6.15
C GLY A 100 -5.96 12.53 -6.82
N THR A 101 -6.23 12.34 -8.12
CA THR A 101 -5.79 11.09 -8.77
C THR A 101 -4.26 10.96 -8.78
N PRO A 102 -3.46 11.92 -9.27
CA PRO A 102 -2.02 11.78 -9.24
C PRO A 102 -1.48 11.67 -7.81
N ALA A 103 -2.00 12.43 -6.83
CA ALA A 103 -1.59 12.31 -5.44
C ALA A 103 -1.78 10.88 -4.90
N GLU A 104 -2.95 10.29 -5.13
CA GLU A 104 -3.29 8.96 -4.61
C GLU A 104 -2.42 7.85 -5.23
N SER A 105 -1.92 8.03 -6.45
CA SER A 105 -0.97 7.12 -7.10
C SER A 105 0.40 7.04 -6.41
N TYR A 106 0.78 8.07 -5.65
CA TYR A 106 2.00 8.06 -4.84
C TYR A 106 1.78 7.44 -3.45
N PHE A 107 0.54 7.27 -3.00
CA PHE A 107 0.22 6.87 -1.63
C PHE A 107 -0.14 5.38 -1.50
N ASP A 108 0.80 4.46 -1.74
CA ASP A 108 0.54 3.00 -1.64
C ASP A 108 0.95 2.37 -0.29
N GLY A 109 1.14 3.19 0.75
CA GLY A 109 1.62 2.75 2.05
C GLY A 109 3.16 2.73 2.14
N LYS A 110 3.72 2.04 3.14
CA LYS A 110 5.17 2.01 3.37
C LYS A 110 5.72 0.60 3.20
N LYS A 111 6.79 0.43 2.42
CA LYS A 111 7.49 -0.86 2.31
C LYS A 111 8.33 -1.10 3.56
N LEU A 112 8.03 -2.18 4.28
CA LEU A 112 8.75 -2.57 5.49
C LEU A 112 9.47 -3.90 5.26
N SER A 113 10.66 -4.04 5.84
CA SER A 113 11.44 -5.27 5.84
C SER A 113 11.75 -5.72 7.27
N TYR A 114 11.33 -6.92 7.62
CA TYR A 114 11.62 -7.56 8.89
C TYR A 114 12.55 -8.75 8.70
N GLN A 115 13.57 -8.84 9.55
CA GLN A 115 14.29 -10.08 9.78
C GLN A 115 13.57 -10.84 10.88
N VAL A 116 13.30 -12.11 10.67
CA VAL A 116 12.63 -13.01 11.62
C VAL A 116 13.52 -14.21 11.83
N ILE A 117 13.82 -14.51 13.09
CA ILE A 117 14.61 -15.67 13.48
C ILE A 117 13.64 -16.69 14.07
N PHE A 118 13.69 -17.92 13.58
CA PHE A 118 12.90 -19.04 14.05
C PHE A 118 13.75 -20.00 14.88
N ASP A 119 13.12 -20.56 15.91
CA ASP A 119 13.67 -21.64 16.73
C ASP A 119 13.63 -23.00 15.99
N GLN A 120 14.09 -24.05 16.67
CA GLN A 120 14.12 -25.42 16.13
C GLN A 120 12.72 -26.03 15.90
N ASN A 121 11.68 -25.44 16.51
CA ASN A 121 10.29 -25.86 16.35
C ASN A 121 9.55 -25.01 15.28
N ASP A 122 10.29 -24.25 14.47
CA ASP A 122 9.76 -23.30 13.48
C ASP A 122 8.82 -22.24 14.09
N ASN A 123 9.05 -21.84 15.35
CA ASN A 123 8.35 -20.71 15.97
C ASN A 123 9.24 -19.47 15.99
N VAL A 124 8.63 -18.29 15.96
CA VAL A 124 9.36 -17.02 16.04
C VAL A 124 10.10 -16.97 17.38
N ALA A 125 11.42 -16.86 17.32
CA ALA A 125 12.27 -16.61 18.48
C ALA A 125 12.44 -15.10 18.69
N SER A 126 12.78 -14.38 17.62
CA SER A 126 12.95 -12.93 17.62
C SER A 126 12.67 -12.31 16.26
N HIS A 127 12.47 -11.00 16.23
CA HIS A 127 12.34 -10.24 15.00
C HIS A 127 13.02 -8.87 15.13
N GLN A 128 13.51 -8.34 14.02
CA GLN A 128 14.11 -7.01 13.94
C GLN A 128 13.62 -6.30 12.68
N LEU A 129 13.27 -5.03 12.81
CA LEU A 129 13.01 -4.16 11.66
C LEU A 129 14.35 -3.80 11.01
N LEU A 130 14.56 -4.20 9.76
CA LEU A 130 15.81 -3.94 9.03
C LEU A 130 15.82 -2.54 8.44
N SER A 131 14.73 -2.11 7.82
CA SER A 131 14.51 -0.71 7.47
C SER A 131 13.04 -0.45 7.19
N MET A 132 12.63 0.80 7.40
CA MET A 132 11.57 1.38 6.60
C MET A 132 12.23 1.79 5.29
N VAL A 133 11.94 1.09 4.20
CA VAL A 133 12.26 1.64 2.89
C VAL A 133 11.23 2.75 2.68
N ALA A 134 11.52 3.95 3.21
CA ALA A 134 11.07 5.15 2.54
C ALA A 134 11.52 4.97 1.09
N GLN A 135 10.62 5.07 0.14
CA GLN A 135 10.95 5.02 -1.28
C GLN A 135 11.87 6.20 -1.61
N SER A 136 13.15 6.10 -1.28
CA SER A 136 14.20 6.98 -1.74
C SER A 136 14.96 6.23 -2.81
N GLN A 137 14.78 6.71 -4.04
CA GLN A 137 15.67 6.55 -5.19
C GLN A 137 15.64 5.18 -5.90
N THR A 138 14.67 5.03 -6.79
CA THR A 138 14.95 4.49 -8.12
C THR A 138 14.93 5.65 -9.12
N GLN A 139 15.87 6.58 -8.95
CA GLN A 139 16.44 7.29 -10.10
C GLN A 139 17.44 6.30 -10.67
N VAL A 140 17.03 5.69 -11.77
CA VAL A 140 17.85 4.79 -12.58
C VAL A 140 19.08 5.58 -13.01
N ASN A 141 20.22 5.27 -12.40
CA ASN A 141 21.50 5.41 -13.05
C ASN A 141 21.53 4.39 -14.20
N ASP A 142 20.93 4.73 -15.33
CA ASP A 142 21.37 4.24 -16.64
C ASP A 142 22.39 5.29 -17.11
N VAL A 143 23.68 5.05 -16.87
CA VAL A 143 24.61 4.51 -17.88
C VAL A 143 24.59 5.45 -19.09
N ALA A 144 25.41 6.50 -19.08
CA ALA A 144 26.70 6.45 -19.76
C ALA A 144 26.61 5.72 -21.11
N GLN A 145 26.15 6.41 -22.16
CA GLN A 145 26.74 6.51 -23.52
C GLN A 145 25.89 7.46 -24.36
#